data_AF-A0A9Q0SRQ2-F1
#
_entry.id   AF-A0A9Q0SRQ2-F1
#
_cell.length_a   1.000
_cell.length_b   1.000
_cell.length_c   1.000
_cell.angle_alpha   90.00
_cell.angle_beta   90.00
_cell.angle_gamma   90.00
#
_symmetry.space_group_name_H-M   'P 1'
#
loop_
_entity.id
_entity.type
_entity.pdbx_description
1 polymer ?
#
loop_
_entity_poly.entity_id
_entity_poly.type
_entity_poly.pdbx_seq_one_letter_code
_entity_poly.pdbx_strand_id
1 'polypeptide(L)'
;MRIFDGGQQFLHSLLRMNFTGLSGQIQFDVDKNLVHPAYDVLNIGGTGSRRIGYWSNYSGLSTVAPEVLYRKPPNTSVSSQHLYSVIWPGETSIVPRGWVFPENGRPLRIAVPNRVSYLQFVSKDRNPPGVRGYCIDVFEAALNLLPYPVPRVYMLHGDGRRNPVYNEIVQAVAEDRYDAAVGDVTIVTNRTKIVDFTQPFMESGLVVVAPVKEVKSSPWAFLRPFTFQMWLVTGAFFLFVGAVVWILEHRINNDFRGPPWKQIMTIFWFSFSTMFFSHRENTVSTLGRLVLIIWLFVVLIINSSYTASLTSILTVQELTSRIEGIDSLASSNEPIGIQDGSFARNYLIEELNIAESRLVILKTQQEYSSSLQLGPNRGGVAAIVDELPYIELFLSASTCAFKIVGSRVHKKWMGICVSKGLSSSS
;
A
#
# COMPACT_ATOMS: atom_id res chain seq x y z
N MET A 1 48.67 -5.79 -61.85
CA MET A 1 47.25 -5.85 -62.26
C MET A 1 47.06 -4.93 -63.45
N ARG A 2 46.49 -5.41 -64.56
CA ARG A 2 46.09 -4.55 -65.68
C ARG A 2 44.72 -3.97 -65.32
N ILE A 3 44.64 -2.66 -65.13
CA ILE A 3 43.38 -1.94 -64.87
C ILE A 3 42.85 -1.47 -66.22
N PHE A 4 41.56 -1.69 -66.48
CA PHE A 4 40.91 -1.24 -67.71
C PHE A 4 40.58 0.25 -67.60
N ASP A 5 41.23 1.09 -68.41
CA ASP A 5 41.08 2.56 -68.37
C ASP A 5 39.64 3.03 -68.66
N GLY A 6 38.83 2.23 -69.36
CA GLY A 6 37.41 2.50 -69.64
C GLY A 6 36.42 2.06 -68.56
N GLY A 7 36.89 1.61 -67.39
CA GLY A 7 36.05 0.95 -66.38
C GLY A 7 34.87 1.79 -65.88
N GLN A 8 35.07 3.10 -65.72
CA GLN A 8 34.02 4.01 -65.25
C GLN A 8 32.90 4.21 -66.29
N GLN A 9 33.26 4.34 -67.56
CA GLN A 9 32.29 4.47 -68.66
C GLN A 9 31.48 3.17 -68.85
N PHE A 10 32.15 2.02 -68.70
CA PHE A 10 31.50 0.72 -68.76
C PHE A 10 30.55 0.49 -67.57
N LEU A 11 30.97 0.81 -66.35
CA LEU A 11 30.11 0.75 -65.15
C LEU A 11 28.89 1.65 -65.29
N HIS A 12 29.07 2.87 -65.78
CA HIS A 12 27.97 3.80 -66.01
C HIS A 12 26.99 3.29 -67.08
N SER A 13 27.50 2.61 -68.11
CA SER A 13 26.65 1.96 -69.12
C SER A 13 25.87 0.78 -68.53
N LEU A 14 26.50 -0.02 -67.66
CA LEU A 14 25.86 -1.13 -66.94
C LEU A 14 24.73 -0.67 -66.00
N LEU A 15 24.98 0.39 -65.21
CA LEU A 15 23.97 0.92 -64.28
C LEU A 15 22.76 1.53 -65.00
N ARG A 16 22.91 1.96 -66.26
CA ARG A 16 21.82 2.46 -67.11
C ARG A 16 21.08 1.38 -67.89
N MET A 17 21.52 0.12 -67.81
CA MET A 17 20.82 -0.97 -68.52
C MET A 17 19.44 -1.20 -67.91
N ASN A 18 18.46 -1.38 -68.78
CA ASN A 18 17.10 -1.78 -68.44
C ASN A 18 16.69 -2.87 -69.41
N PHE A 19 16.65 -4.11 -68.92
CA PHE A 19 16.30 -5.27 -69.74
C PHE A 19 15.54 -6.30 -68.90
N THR A 20 14.81 -7.18 -69.56
CA THR A 20 14.09 -8.28 -68.92
C THR A 20 14.94 -9.54 -69.00
N GLY A 21 15.33 -10.08 -67.85
CA GLY A 21 16.05 -11.36 -67.73
C GLY A 21 15.13 -12.50 -67.28
N LEU A 22 15.72 -13.65 -66.95
CA LEU A 22 15.00 -14.83 -66.44
C LEU A 22 14.38 -14.60 -65.05
N SER A 23 14.92 -13.66 -64.27
CA SER A 23 14.46 -13.29 -62.93
C SER A 23 13.53 -12.06 -62.94
N GLY A 24 13.08 -11.62 -64.11
CA GLY A 24 12.25 -10.42 -64.26
C GLY A 24 13.03 -9.19 -64.76
N GLN A 25 12.49 -8.00 -64.52
CA GLN A 25 13.08 -6.75 -64.99
C GLN A 25 14.31 -6.37 -64.16
N ILE A 26 15.44 -6.15 -64.84
CA ILE A 26 16.72 -5.79 -64.22
C ILE A 26 17.00 -4.31 -64.48
N GLN A 27 16.99 -3.53 -63.40
CA GLN A 27 17.32 -2.12 -63.39
C GLN A 27 18.01 -1.80 -62.06
N PHE A 28 19.05 -0.96 -62.10
CA PHE A 28 19.80 -0.55 -60.93
C PHE A 28 19.48 0.88 -60.50
N ASP A 29 19.47 1.13 -59.19
CA ASP A 29 19.37 2.46 -58.61
C ASP A 29 20.75 3.15 -58.51
N VAL A 30 20.77 4.35 -57.94
CA VAL A 30 21.98 5.16 -57.75
C VAL A 30 22.99 4.47 -56.81
N ASP A 31 22.49 3.64 -55.89
CA ASP A 31 23.27 2.87 -54.92
C ASP A 31 23.72 1.50 -55.49
N LYS A 32 23.45 1.23 -56.77
CA LYS A 32 23.77 0.00 -57.51
C LYS A 32 22.97 -1.22 -57.04
N ASN A 33 21.83 -1.03 -56.39
CA ASN A 33 20.89 -2.09 -56.01
C ASN A 33 19.82 -2.29 -57.08
N LEU A 34 19.20 -3.47 -57.10
CA LEU A 34 18.09 -3.76 -57.99
C LEU A 34 16.85 -2.95 -57.55
N VAL A 35 16.21 -2.22 -58.47
CA VAL A 35 15.07 -1.33 -58.16
C VAL A 35 13.84 -2.10 -57.64
N HIS A 36 13.60 -3.31 -58.15
CA HIS A 36 12.42 -4.11 -57.82
C HIS A 36 12.81 -5.54 -57.41
N PRO A 37 13.46 -5.73 -56.26
CA PRO A 37 13.84 -7.06 -55.81
C PRO A 37 12.60 -7.88 -55.47
N ALA A 38 12.57 -9.11 -55.96
CA ALA A 38 11.57 -10.10 -55.66
C ALA A 38 12.24 -11.41 -55.24
N TYR A 39 11.66 -12.09 -54.26
CA TYR A 39 12.22 -13.30 -53.67
C TYR A 39 11.18 -14.40 -53.66
N ASP A 40 11.62 -15.62 -53.96
CA ASP A 40 10.84 -16.83 -53.75
C ASP A 40 10.90 -17.22 -52.28
N VAL A 41 9.75 -17.31 -51.62
CA VAL A 41 9.67 -17.80 -50.24
C VAL A 41 9.44 -19.30 -50.28
N LEU A 42 10.39 -20.05 -49.71
CA LEU A 42 10.38 -21.51 -49.69
C LEU A 42 10.14 -22.01 -48.26
N ASN A 43 9.31 -23.04 -48.13
CA ASN A 43 9.20 -23.86 -46.93
C ASN A 43 9.95 -25.18 -47.17
N ILE A 44 10.87 -25.51 -46.27
CA ILE A 44 11.72 -26.70 -46.35
C ILE A 44 11.27 -27.68 -45.27
N GLY A 45 10.92 -28.91 -45.66
CA GLY A 45 10.47 -29.96 -44.75
C GLY A 45 10.83 -31.35 -45.26
N GLY A 46 11.36 -32.19 -44.36
CA GLY A 46 11.84 -33.54 -44.71
C GLY A 46 12.96 -33.49 -45.75
N THR A 47 12.77 -34.15 -46.89
CA THR A 47 13.74 -34.23 -48.00
C THR A 47 13.46 -33.24 -49.15
N GLY A 48 12.43 -32.40 -49.04
CA GLY A 48 11.97 -31.52 -50.12
C GLY A 48 11.84 -30.05 -49.74
N SER A 49 11.74 -29.19 -50.76
CA SER A 49 11.37 -27.78 -50.60
C SER A 49 10.11 -27.49 -51.41
N ARG A 50 9.26 -26.61 -50.89
CA ARG A 50 8.05 -26.15 -51.57
C ARG A 50 7.98 -24.62 -51.54
N ARG A 51 7.64 -23.98 -52.66
CA ARG A 51 7.42 -22.54 -52.70
C ARG A 51 6.06 -22.19 -52.11
N ILE A 52 6.04 -21.26 -51.17
CA ILE A 52 4.82 -20.81 -50.48
C ILE A 52 4.31 -19.46 -51.00
N GLY A 53 5.16 -18.70 -51.69
CA GLY A 53 4.80 -17.44 -52.34
C GLY A 53 6.03 -16.67 -52.80
N TYR A 54 5.79 -15.42 -53.19
CA TYR A 54 6.77 -14.43 -53.57
C TYR A 54 6.71 -13.28 -52.58
N TRP A 55 7.86 -12.71 -52.25
CA TRP A 55 7.95 -11.47 -51.50
C TRP A 55 8.53 -10.37 -52.38
N SER A 56 7.89 -9.20 -52.38
CA SER A 56 8.43 -8.00 -53.00
C SER A 56 8.12 -6.78 -52.13
N ASN A 57 8.88 -5.70 -52.28
CA ASN A 57 8.62 -4.45 -51.56
C ASN A 57 7.25 -3.82 -51.94
N TYR A 58 6.71 -4.19 -53.11
CA TYR A 58 5.45 -3.68 -53.61
C TYR A 58 4.22 -4.45 -53.09
N SER A 59 4.30 -5.78 -53.09
CA SER A 59 3.16 -6.66 -52.75
C SER A 59 3.22 -7.24 -51.34
N GLY A 60 4.34 -7.10 -50.63
CA GLY A 60 4.63 -7.96 -49.48
C GLY A 60 4.64 -9.44 -49.88
N LEU A 61 4.23 -10.32 -48.96
CA LEU A 61 4.11 -11.76 -49.20
C LEU A 61 2.83 -12.07 -49.98
N SER A 62 2.95 -12.60 -51.20
CA SER A 62 1.84 -12.91 -52.10
C SER A 62 2.04 -14.24 -52.83
N THR A 63 0.95 -14.90 -53.25
CA THR A 63 1.02 -16.06 -54.14
C THR A 63 1.14 -15.67 -55.62
N VAL A 64 0.89 -14.41 -55.97
CA VAL A 64 0.93 -13.92 -57.34
C VAL A 64 2.35 -13.43 -57.67
N ALA A 65 2.82 -13.78 -58.87
CA ALA A 65 4.15 -13.38 -59.33
C ALA A 65 4.29 -11.84 -59.39
N PRO A 66 5.38 -11.27 -58.84
CA PRO A 66 5.57 -9.82 -58.74
C PRO A 66 5.53 -9.10 -60.09
N GLU A 67 5.97 -9.75 -61.17
CA GLU A 67 5.99 -9.22 -62.54
C GLU A 67 4.62 -8.78 -63.06
N VAL A 68 3.56 -9.47 -62.62
CA VAL A 68 2.17 -9.16 -62.97
C VAL A 68 1.63 -8.00 -62.12
N LEU A 69 2.08 -7.89 -60.88
CA LEU A 69 1.61 -6.92 -59.91
C LEU A 69 2.21 -5.52 -60.14
N TYR A 70 3.47 -5.41 -60.59
CA TYR A 70 4.08 -4.13 -60.95
C TYR A 70 3.36 -3.38 -62.09
N ARG A 71 2.51 -4.05 -62.86
CA ARG A 71 1.74 -3.45 -63.97
C ARG A 71 0.39 -2.86 -63.55
N LYS A 72 -0.05 -3.08 -62.31
CA LYS A 72 -1.35 -2.62 -61.78
C LYS A 72 -1.10 -1.73 -60.56
N PRO A 73 -1.96 -0.75 -60.24
CA PRO A 73 -1.83 0.05 -59.01
C PRO A 73 -1.92 -0.82 -57.75
N PRO A 74 -1.30 -0.40 -56.63
CA PRO A 74 -1.13 -1.27 -55.47
C PRO A 74 -2.47 -1.49 -54.78
N ASN A 75 -3.03 -2.70 -54.90
CA ASN A 75 -4.18 -3.13 -54.12
C ASN A 75 -3.70 -3.63 -52.76
N THR A 76 -3.86 -2.82 -51.73
CA THR A 76 -3.45 -3.07 -50.33
C THR A 76 -4.42 -3.96 -49.54
N SER A 77 -5.39 -4.62 -50.20
CA SER A 77 -6.32 -5.52 -49.52
C SER A 77 -5.64 -6.86 -49.20
N VAL A 78 -5.13 -6.99 -47.97
CA VAL A 78 -4.48 -8.19 -47.40
C VAL A 78 -5.44 -9.39 -47.29
N SER A 79 -6.76 -9.18 -47.40
CA SER A 79 -7.78 -10.19 -47.05
C SER A 79 -8.01 -11.31 -48.07
N SER A 80 -7.42 -11.26 -49.27
CA SER A 80 -7.73 -12.21 -50.36
C SER A 80 -6.56 -13.07 -50.82
N GLN A 81 -5.40 -13.01 -50.17
CA GLN A 81 -4.25 -13.83 -50.53
C GLN A 81 -4.20 -15.09 -49.65
N HIS A 82 -4.83 -16.16 -50.12
CA HIS A 82 -4.65 -17.49 -49.54
C HIS A 82 -3.22 -17.96 -49.84
N LEU A 83 -2.29 -17.69 -48.92
CA LEU A 83 -0.95 -18.27 -48.95
C LEU A 83 -1.06 -19.80 -48.93
N TYR A 84 -0.16 -20.49 -49.63
CA TYR A 84 -0.07 -21.94 -49.51
C TYR A 84 0.19 -22.30 -48.04
N SER A 85 -0.40 -23.40 -47.56
CA SER A 85 -0.24 -23.83 -46.17
C SER A 85 1.24 -23.95 -45.83
N VAL A 86 1.61 -23.65 -44.58
CA VAL A 86 2.99 -23.75 -44.06
C VAL A 86 3.03 -24.90 -43.07
N ILE A 87 3.95 -25.85 -43.26
CA ILE A 87 4.28 -26.90 -42.31
C ILE A 87 5.35 -26.31 -41.42
N TRP A 88 5.06 -26.29 -40.12
CA TRP A 88 5.97 -25.87 -39.08
C TRP A 88 6.76 -27.08 -38.55
N PRO A 89 7.89 -26.85 -37.87
CA PRO A 89 8.61 -27.91 -37.19
C PRO A 89 7.67 -28.77 -36.32
N GLY A 90 7.78 -30.09 -36.40
CA GLY A 90 6.85 -31.03 -35.77
C GLY A 90 5.67 -31.48 -36.63
N GLU A 91 5.75 -31.28 -37.96
CA GLU A 91 4.76 -31.74 -38.96
C GLU A 91 3.35 -31.13 -38.80
N THR A 92 3.24 -29.93 -38.20
CA THR A 92 1.96 -29.26 -37.98
C THR A 92 1.69 -28.17 -39.02
N SER A 93 0.44 -28.05 -39.48
CA SER A 93 -0.03 -26.96 -40.35
C SER A 93 -0.59 -25.76 -39.58
N ILE A 94 -0.72 -25.92 -38.25
CA ILE A 94 -1.23 -24.90 -37.34
C ILE A 94 -0.10 -23.90 -37.09
N VAL A 95 -0.36 -22.61 -37.35
CA VAL A 95 0.60 -21.55 -37.06
C VAL A 95 0.85 -21.51 -35.54
N PRO A 96 2.09 -21.73 -35.09
CA PRO A 96 2.39 -21.67 -33.66
C PRO A 96 2.13 -20.26 -33.14
N ARG A 97 1.39 -20.16 -32.04
CA ARG A 97 1.16 -18.88 -31.37
C ARG A 97 2.40 -18.54 -30.53
N GLY A 98 3.32 -17.79 -31.10
CA GLY A 98 4.48 -17.23 -30.38
C GLY A 98 5.47 -18.27 -29.86
N TRP A 99 6.20 -17.87 -28.81
CA TRP A 99 7.19 -18.72 -28.13
C TRP A 99 6.46 -19.74 -27.26
N VAL A 100 6.33 -20.98 -27.74
CA VAL A 100 5.91 -22.11 -26.89
C VAL A 100 7.09 -22.43 -25.97
N PHE A 101 6.93 -22.22 -24.66
CA PHE A 101 7.94 -22.64 -23.69
C PHE A 101 8.14 -24.14 -23.84
N PRO A 102 9.37 -24.62 -24.13
CA PRO A 102 9.62 -26.05 -24.19
C PRO A 102 9.29 -26.66 -22.83
N GLU A 103 8.62 -27.82 -22.81
CA GLU A 103 8.38 -28.58 -21.56
C GLU A 103 9.70 -28.93 -20.84
N ASN A 104 10.83 -28.88 -21.55
CA ASN A 104 12.20 -29.04 -21.05
C ASN A 104 12.93 -27.71 -20.76
N GLY A 105 12.18 -26.62 -20.59
CA GLY A 105 12.72 -25.29 -20.27
C GLY A 105 13.50 -25.29 -18.95
N ARG A 106 14.52 -24.44 -18.86
CA ARG A 106 15.26 -24.25 -17.60
C ARG A 106 14.28 -23.74 -16.53
N PRO A 107 14.25 -24.34 -15.33
CA PRO A 107 13.34 -23.90 -14.28
C PRO A 107 13.70 -22.48 -13.83
N LEU A 108 12.67 -21.68 -13.53
CA LEU A 108 12.84 -20.33 -13.01
C LEU A 108 13.56 -20.36 -11.66
N ARG A 109 14.58 -19.53 -11.51
CA ARG A 109 15.33 -19.34 -10.27
C ARG A 109 14.68 -18.22 -9.48
N ILE A 110 13.95 -18.60 -8.44
CA ILE A 110 13.14 -17.66 -7.66
C ILE A 110 13.86 -17.34 -6.35
N ALA A 111 14.24 -16.09 -6.15
CA ALA A 111 14.78 -15.61 -4.89
C ALA A 111 13.69 -15.52 -3.83
N VAL A 112 13.97 -16.06 -2.65
CA VAL A 112 13.07 -16.02 -1.48
C VAL A 112 13.83 -15.45 -0.28
N PRO A 113 13.35 -14.39 0.38
CA PRO A 113 14.04 -13.80 1.53
C PRO A 113 14.10 -14.76 2.72
N ASN A 114 15.31 -15.05 3.20
CA ASN A 114 15.55 -15.89 4.38
C ASN A 114 15.63 -15.01 5.64
N ARG A 115 14.46 -14.52 6.07
CA ARG A 115 14.30 -13.59 7.19
C ARG A 115 14.18 -14.31 8.56
N VAL A 116 14.35 -13.56 9.65
CA VAL A 116 14.26 -14.08 11.04
C VAL A 116 13.01 -13.62 11.79
N SER A 117 12.48 -12.44 11.44
CA SER A 117 11.21 -11.94 11.99
C SER A 117 10.06 -12.15 11.00
N TYR A 118 8.81 -12.19 11.48
CA TYR A 118 7.61 -12.26 10.63
C TYR A 118 7.63 -13.41 9.60
N LEU A 119 8.00 -14.61 10.09
CA LEU A 119 8.13 -15.85 9.31
C LEU A 119 6.83 -16.34 8.66
N GLN A 120 5.70 -15.75 9.04
CA GLN A 120 4.37 -16.02 8.45
C GLN A 120 4.28 -15.56 6.99
N PHE A 121 5.00 -14.50 6.61
CA PHE A 121 5.00 -14.02 5.23
C PHE A 121 5.85 -14.92 4.33
N VAL A 122 7.07 -15.23 4.78
CA VAL A 122 8.04 -16.08 4.10
C VAL A 122 8.98 -16.70 5.13
N SER A 123 9.21 -17.99 5.03
CA SER A 123 10.23 -18.71 5.80
C SER A 123 10.75 -19.95 5.08
N LYS A 124 11.92 -20.41 5.52
CA LYS A 124 12.46 -21.71 5.12
C LYS A 124 11.59 -22.84 5.68
N ASP A 125 11.31 -23.84 4.86
CA ASP A 125 10.67 -25.08 5.28
C ASP A 125 11.60 -26.28 5.10
N ARG A 126 11.33 -27.37 5.83
CA ARG A 126 12.03 -28.65 5.69
C ARG A 126 11.41 -29.52 4.60
N ASN A 127 10.12 -29.36 4.34
CA ASN A 127 9.41 -30.11 3.31
C ASN A 127 9.60 -29.46 1.93
N PRO A 128 9.58 -30.23 0.83
CA PRO A 128 9.49 -29.66 -0.52
C PRO A 128 8.29 -28.72 -0.64
N PRO A 129 8.44 -27.53 -1.25
CA PRO A 129 9.57 -27.10 -2.09
C PRO A 129 10.71 -26.38 -1.34
N GLY A 130 10.76 -26.47 0.00
CA GLY A 130 11.83 -25.92 0.85
C GLY A 130 11.55 -24.50 1.38
N VAL A 131 10.39 -23.95 1.06
CA VAL A 131 9.92 -22.62 1.47
C VAL A 131 8.43 -22.66 1.78
N ARG A 132 7.97 -21.78 2.67
CA ARG A 132 6.54 -21.63 3.03
C ARG A 132 6.22 -20.19 3.42
N GLY A 133 4.94 -19.85 3.45
CA GLY A 133 4.44 -18.57 3.94
C GLY A 133 3.46 -17.93 2.97
N TYR A 134 2.75 -16.90 3.44
CA TYR A 134 1.68 -16.26 2.70
C TYR A 134 2.08 -15.84 1.27
N CYS A 135 3.27 -15.25 1.09
CA CYS A 135 3.69 -14.78 -0.23
C CYS A 135 4.01 -15.93 -1.19
N ILE A 136 4.46 -17.07 -0.67
CA ILE A 136 4.69 -18.29 -1.44
C ILE A 136 3.36 -18.89 -1.88
N ASP A 137 2.39 -18.98 -0.96
CA ASP A 137 1.07 -19.53 -1.24
C ASP A 137 0.32 -18.70 -2.32
N VAL A 138 0.41 -17.37 -2.25
CA VAL A 138 -0.15 -16.46 -3.27
C VAL A 138 0.50 -16.70 -4.64
N PHE A 139 1.83 -16.83 -4.68
CA PHE A 139 2.56 -17.05 -5.91
C PHE A 139 2.26 -18.42 -6.53
N GLU A 140 2.24 -19.48 -5.72
CA GLU A 140 1.84 -20.83 -6.13
C GLU A 140 0.40 -20.86 -6.66
N ALA A 141 -0.53 -20.17 -5.98
CA ALA A 141 -1.91 -20.04 -6.45
C ALA A 141 -2.00 -19.32 -7.80
N ALA A 142 -1.22 -18.25 -8.01
CA ALA A 142 -1.17 -17.55 -9.29
C ALA A 142 -0.63 -18.46 -10.41
N LEU A 143 0.38 -19.28 -10.14
CA LEU A 143 0.92 -20.21 -11.12
C LEU A 143 -0.04 -21.35 -11.46
N ASN A 144 -0.85 -21.82 -10.50
CA ASN A 144 -1.86 -22.85 -10.73
C ASN A 144 -3.02 -22.37 -11.64
N LEU A 145 -3.17 -21.06 -11.84
CA LEU A 145 -4.15 -20.49 -12.76
C LEU A 145 -3.63 -20.36 -14.19
N LEU A 146 -2.33 -20.58 -14.42
CA LEU A 146 -1.76 -20.51 -15.77
C LEU A 146 -2.13 -21.77 -16.57
N PRO A 147 -2.41 -21.63 -17.88
CA PRO A 147 -2.78 -22.76 -18.74
C PRO A 147 -1.59 -23.67 -19.10
N TYR A 148 -0.40 -23.41 -18.53
CA TYR A 148 0.83 -24.14 -18.81
C TYR A 148 1.66 -24.30 -17.52
N PRO A 149 2.46 -25.39 -17.41
CA PRO A 149 3.35 -25.59 -16.28
C PRO A 149 4.51 -24.59 -16.30
N VAL A 150 4.87 -24.09 -15.12
CA VAL A 150 6.03 -23.20 -14.93
C VAL A 150 7.01 -23.86 -13.97
N PRO A 151 8.00 -24.63 -14.46
CA PRO A 151 9.04 -25.23 -13.62
C PRO A 151 9.84 -24.15 -12.88
N ARG A 152 10.09 -24.36 -11.58
CA ARG A 152 10.68 -23.35 -10.70
C ARG A 152 11.47 -23.97 -9.56
N VAL A 153 12.51 -23.28 -9.11
CA VAL A 153 13.34 -23.63 -7.96
C VAL A 153 13.44 -22.42 -7.06
N TYR A 154 13.11 -22.61 -5.78
CA TYR A 154 13.24 -21.57 -4.77
C TYR A 154 14.65 -21.54 -4.20
N MET A 155 15.24 -20.34 -4.18
CA MET A 155 16.58 -20.08 -3.69
C MET A 155 16.51 -19.06 -2.55
N LEU A 156 16.91 -19.49 -1.37
CA LEU A 156 16.96 -18.62 -0.20
C LEU A 156 18.05 -17.56 -0.35
N HIS A 157 17.70 -16.30 -0.07
CA HIS A 157 18.61 -15.17 -0.06
C HIS A 157 18.74 -14.60 1.36
N GLY A 158 19.96 -14.53 1.89
CA GLY A 158 20.25 -14.11 3.25
C GLY A 158 20.84 -15.23 4.13
N ASP A 159 21.41 -14.84 5.27
CA ASP A 159 22.13 -15.74 6.18
C ASP A 159 21.23 -16.48 7.19
N GLY A 160 19.95 -16.11 7.28
CA GLY A 160 19.01 -16.65 8.25
C GLY A 160 19.33 -16.26 9.70
N ARG A 161 20.21 -15.27 9.92
CA ARG A 161 20.57 -14.72 11.23
C ARG A 161 20.03 -13.31 11.41
N ARG A 162 19.87 -12.56 10.33
CA ARG A 162 19.23 -11.25 10.28
C ARG A 162 18.24 -11.18 9.12
N ASN A 163 17.39 -10.16 9.12
CA ASN A 163 16.54 -9.91 7.97
C ASN A 163 17.41 -9.49 6.77
N PRO A 164 17.13 -10.01 5.57
CA PRO A 164 17.92 -9.67 4.39
C PRO A 164 17.68 -8.22 3.96
N VAL A 165 18.70 -7.62 3.34
CA VAL A 165 18.57 -6.29 2.74
C VAL A 165 17.87 -6.44 1.40
N TYR A 166 16.60 -6.02 1.32
CA TYR A 166 15.77 -6.22 0.13
C TYR A 166 16.33 -5.56 -1.14
N ASN A 167 17.15 -4.51 -1.00
CA ASN A 167 17.81 -3.89 -2.15
C ASN A 167 18.82 -4.85 -2.81
N GLU A 168 19.50 -5.71 -2.05
CA GLU A 168 20.41 -6.73 -2.58
C GLU A 168 19.65 -7.82 -3.34
N ILE A 169 18.47 -8.23 -2.85
CA ILE A 169 17.59 -9.18 -3.54
C ILE A 169 17.16 -8.61 -4.89
N VAL A 170 16.69 -7.35 -4.89
CA VAL A 170 16.22 -6.68 -6.10
C VAL A 170 17.35 -6.48 -7.10
N GLN A 171 18.54 -6.10 -6.62
CA GLN A 171 19.73 -5.98 -7.46
C GLN A 171 20.13 -7.33 -8.06
N ALA A 172 20.06 -8.42 -7.30
CA ALA A 172 20.35 -9.76 -7.81
C ALA A 172 19.37 -10.22 -8.90
N VAL A 173 18.11 -9.75 -8.87
CA VAL A 173 17.15 -9.96 -9.97
C VAL A 173 17.52 -9.11 -11.19
N ALA A 174 17.92 -7.85 -10.99
CA ALA A 174 18.37 -6.98 -12.08
C ALA A 174 19.67 -7.46 -12.76
N GLU A 175 20.52 -8.19 -12.05
CA GLU A 175 21.75 -8.81 -12.53
C GLU A 175 21.53 -10.21 -13.13
N ASP A 176 20.29 -10.63 -13.35
CA ASP A 176 19.89 -11.96 -13.87
C ASP A 176 20.45 -13.16 -13.08
N ARG A 177 20.82 -12.95 -11.81
CA ARG A 177 21.19 -14.04 -10.89
C ARG A 177 19.97 -14.86 -10.49
N TYR A 178 18.83 -14.18 -10.38
CA TYR A 178 17.50 -14.76 -10.18
C TYR A 178 16.57 -14.22 -11.27
N ASP A 179 15.63 -15.05 -11.71
CA ASP A 179 14.68 -14.66 -12.76
C ASP A 179 13.50 -13.87 -12.15
N ALA A 180 13.19 -14.14 -10.88
CA ALA A 180 12.20 -13.42 -10.09
C ALA A 180 12.57 -13.43 -8.59
N ALA A 181 12.00 -12.52 -7.82
CA ALA A 181 11.99 -12.59 -6.36
C ALA A 181 10.55 -12.61 -5.83
N VAL A 182 10.24 -13.65 -5.07
CA VAL A 182 8.94 -13.88 -4.45
C VAL A 182 9.10 -13.76 -2.95
N GLY A 183 8.29 -12.89 -2.37
CA GLY A 183 8.26 -12.68 -0.94
C GLY A 183 7.61 -11.36 -0.62
N ASP A 184 7.97 -10.85 0.53
CA ASP A 184 7.48 -9.61 1.09
C ASP A 184 8.20 -8.38 0.52
N VAL A 185 8.32 -8.32 -0.81
CA VAL A 185 9.04 -7.25 -1.50
C VAL A 185 8.11 -6.06 -1.78
N THR A 186 8.35 -4.96 -1.08
CA THR A 186 7.60 -3.72 -1.29
C THR A 186 8.05 -3.00 -2.56
N ILE A 187 7.06 -2.55 -3.34
CA ILE A 187 7.22 -1.80 -4.59
C ILE A 187 7.61 -0.37 -4.23
N VAL A 188 8.87 -0.01 -4.48
CA VAL A 188 9.41 1.33 -4.20
C VAL A 188 9.98 1.92 -5.49
N THR A 189 9.88 3.25 -5.66
CA THR A 189 10.29 3.96 -6.88
C THR A 189 11.74 3.69 -7.29
N ASN A 190 12.64 3.49 -6.33
CA ASN A 190 14.05 3.18 -6.67
C ASN A 190 14.20 1.77 -7.28
N ARG A 191 13.38 0.81 -6.83
CA ARG A 191 13.39 -0.58 -7.32
C ARG A 191 12.77 -0.69 -8.70
N THR A 192 11.65 0.01 -8.94
CA THR A 192 10.97 0.00 -10.26
C THR A 192 11.81 0.60 -11.39
N LYS A 193 12.91 1.31 -11.08
CA LYS A 193 13.85 1.80 -12.10
C LYS A 193 14.71 0.68 -12.69
N ILE A 194 14.96 -0.40 -11.94
CA ILE A 194 15.90 -1.46 -12.32
C ILE A 194 15.23 -2.82 -12.57
N VAL A 195 14.05 -3.06 -11.98
CA VAL A 195 13.25 -4.27 -12.15
C VAL A 195 11.79 -3.93 -12.44
N ASP A 196 11.06 -4.90 -12.98
CA ASP A 196 9.59 -4.82 -13.12
C ASP A 196 8.91 -5.49 -11.92
N PHE A 197 7.67 -5.10 -11.65
CA PHE A 197 6.84 -5.72 -10.61
C PHE A 197 5.51 -6.18 -11.20
N THR A 198 4.98 -7.26 -10.64
CA THR A 198 3.59 -7.68 -10.92
C THR A 198 2.60 -6.65 -10.40
N GLN A 199 1.31 -6.84 -10.75
CA GLN A 199 0.26 -6.13 -10.05
C GLN A 199 0.37 -6.39 -8.53
N PRO A 200 0.13 -5.35 -7.72
CA PRO A 200 0.23 -5.46 -6.27
C PRO A 200 -0.82 -6.41 -5.73
N PHE A 201 -0.43 -7.30 -4.82
CA PHE A 201 -1.33 -8.29 -4.22
C PHE A 201 -1.65 -8.03 -2.75
N MET A 202 -0.88 -7.16 -2.08
CA MET A 202 -1.08 -6.82 -0.67
C MET A 202 -0.74 -5.35 -0.43
N GLU A 203 -1.60 -4.63 0.28
CA GLU A 203 -1.32 -3.25 0.69
C GLU A 203 -0.18 -3.25 1.70
N SER A 204 0.84 -2.44 1.44
CA SER A 204 1.92 -2.17 2.39
C SER A 204 1.98 -0.66 2.64
N GLY A 205 2.60 -0.23 3.72
CA GLY A 205 2.78 1.19 3.94
C GLY A 205 3.35 1.47 5.31
N LEU A 206 4.11 2.56 5.40
CA LEU A 206 4.74 2.93 6.66
C LEU A 206 3.69 3.49 7.62
N VAL A 207 3.65 2.91 8.81
CA VAL A 207 2.83 3.34 9.93
C VAL A 207 3.69 3.57 11.15
N VAL A 208 3.21 4.44 12.04
CA VAL A 208 3.88 4.76 13.30
C VAL A 208 3.18 4.02 14.42
N VAL A 209 3.94 3.30 15.24
CA VAL A 209 3.44 2.61 16.43
C VAL A 209 4.03 3.26 17.67
N ALA A 210 3.17 3.61 18.62
CA ALA A 210 3.57 4.24 19.86
C ALA A 210 2.94 3.52 21.07
N PRO A 211 3.58 3.57 22.24
CA PRO A 211 2.99 3.06 23.47
C PRO A 211 1.79 3.92 23.88
N VAL A 212 0.73 3.26 24.31
CA VAL A 212 -0.46 3.91 24.87
C VAL A 212 -0.46 3.83 26.37
N LYS A 213 -0.88 4.92 27.00
CA LYS A 213 -1.17 4.94 28.42
C LYS A 213 -2.67 5.05 28.59
N GLU A 214 -3.24 4.09 29.30
CA GLU A 214 -4.59 4.24 29.82
C GLU A 214 -4.62 5.42 30.79
N VAL A 215 -5.55 6.35 30.55
CA VAL A 215 -5.84 7.40 31.52
C VAL A 215 -6.48 6.70 32.71
N LYS A 216 -5.69 6.48 33.77
CA LYS A 216 -6.20 5.90 35.02
C LYS A 216 -7.44 6.68 35.47
N SER A 217 -8.54 5.97 35.72
CA SER A 217 -9.75 6.56 36.28
C SER A 217 -9.40 7.16 37.66
N SER A 218 -9.36 8.48 37.72
CA SER A 218 -9.18 9.17 39.00
C SER A 218 -10.45 8.95 39.83
N PRO A 219 -10.34 8.69 41.15
CA PRO A 219 -11.49 8.64 42.04
C PRO A 219 -12.37 9.91 41.99
N TRP A 220 -11.80 11.05 41.55
CA TRP A 220 -12.48 12.33 41.39
C TRP A 220 -13.08 12.55 39.98
N ALA A 221 -13.21 11.50 39.17
CA ALA A 221 -13.76 11.58 37.82
C ALA A 221 -15.18 12.19 37.78
N PHE A 222 -15.95 12.06 38.86
CA PHE A 222 -17.30 12.64 38.98
C PHE A 222 -17.32 14.19 38.96
N LEU A 223 -16.21 14.88 39.25
CA LEU A 223 -16.14 16.35 39.16
C LEU A 223 -15.77 16.87 37.77
N ARG A 224 -15.27 16.01 36.87
CA ARG A 224 -14.87 16.37 35.51
C ARG A 224 -15.99 16.85 34.57
N PRO A 225 -17.26 16.41 34.68
CA PRO A 225 -18.30 16.80 33.72
C PRO A 225 -18.56 18.30 33.63
N PHE A 226 -18.38 19.04 34.73
CA PHE A 226 -18.53 20.49 34.76
C PHE A 226 -17.22 21.17 35.13
N THR A 227 -16.91 22.27 34.44
CA THR A 227 -15.79 23.12 34.80
C THR A 227 -16.03 23.77 36.16
N PHE A 228 -14.94 24.17 36.84
CA PHE A 228 -15.06 24.88 38.12
C PHE A 228 -15.96 26.13 38.04
N GLN A 229 -15.91 26.84 36.91
CA GLN A 229 -16.78 27.99 36.65
C GLN A 229 -18.28 27.59 36.61
N MET A 230 -18.60 26.49 35.93
CA MET A 230 -19.98 25.97 35.87
C MET A 230 -20.50 25.54 37.24
N TRP A 231 -19.66 24.90 38.06
CA TRP A 231 -19.99 24.58 39.45
C TRP A 231 -20.32 25.83 40.27
N LEU A 232 -19.51 26.89 40.12
CA LEU A 232 -19.71 28.15 40.84
C LEU A 232 -20.99 28.87 40.39
N VAL A 233 -21.25 28.96 39.08
CA VAL A 233 -22.48 29.56 38.53
C VAL A 233 -23.71 28.78 38.98
N THR A 234 -23.64 27.45 38.94
CA THR A 234 -24.71 26.57 39.40
C THR A 234 -25.00 26.82 40.88
N GLY A 235 -23.98 26.80 41.73
CA GLY A 235 -24.10 27.10 43.17
C GLY A 235 -24.66 28.50 43.45
N ALA A 236 -24.20 29.52 42.71
CA ALA A 236 -24.72 30.89 42.85
C ALA A 236 -26.21 30.99 42.47
N PHE A 237 -26.61 30.31 41.39
CA PHE A 237 -28.00 30.29 40.95
C PHE A 237 -28.92 29.53 41.93
N PHE A 238 -28.42 28.45 42.55
CA PHE A 238 -29.10 27.77 43.67
C PHE A 238 -29.40 28.75 44.82
N LEU A 239 -28.41 29.54 45.25
CA LEU A 239 -28.60 30.53 46.31
C LEU A 239 -29.54 31.66 45.91
N PHE A 240 -29.45 32.11 44.65
CA PHE A 240 -30.32 33.15 44.11
C PHE A 240 -31.79 32.72 44.11
N VAL A 241 -32.10 31.54 43.58
CA VAL A 241 -33.48 31.02 43.56
C VAL A 241 -33.99 30.77 44.98
N GLY A 242 -33.14 30.22 45.86
CA GLY A 242 -33.45 30.07 47.28
C GLY A 242 -33.83 31.40 47.95
N ALA A 243 -33.10 32.48 47.66
CA ALA A 243 -33.41 33.81 48.16
C ALA A 243 -34.71 34.38 47.58
N VAL A 244 -34.99 34.18 46.28
CA VAL A 244 -36.23 34.62 45.63
C VAL A 244 -37.45 33.90 46.23
N VAL A 245 -37.39 32.58 46.39
CA VAL A 245 -38.46 31.80 47.03
C VAL A 245 -38.63 32.22 48.47
N TRP A 246 -37.54 32.47 49.20
CA TRP A 246 -37.60 33.01 50.56
C TRP A 246 -38.32 34.35 50.61
N ILE A 247 -38.00 35.33 49.76
CA ILE A 247 -38.70 36.63 49.75
C ILE A 247 -40.21 36.46 49.51
N LEU A 248 -40.60 35.56 48.60
CA LEU A 248 -41.99 35.32 48.22
C LEU A 248 -42.79 34.56 49.30
N GLU A 249 -42.17 33.59 49.97
CA GLU A 249 -42.82 32.76 50.99
C GLU A 249 -42.71 33.38 52.39
N HIS A 250 -41.68 34.18 52.69
CA HIS A 250 -41.45 34.78 54.01
C HIS A 250 -42.61 35.66 54.50
N ARG A 251 -43.32 36.32 53.57
CA ARG A 251 -44.47 37.16 53.92
C ARG A 251 -45.71 36.35 54.31
N ILE A 252 -45.88 35.14 53.77
CA ILE A 252 -47.15 34.40 53.81
C ILE A 252 -47.04 33.13 54.66
N ASN A 253 -45.89 32.47 54.69
CA ASN A 253 -45.68 31.18 55.32
C ASN A 253 -44.93 31.33 56.67
N ASN A 254 -45.44 30.69 57.72
CA ASN A 254 -44.83 30.68 59.06
C ASN A 254 -43.62 29.73 59.15
N ASP A 255 -43.50 28.74 58.26
CA ASP A 255 -42.40 27.77 58.25
C ASP A 255 -41.06 28.42 57.83
N PHE A 256 -41.12 29.55 57.12
CA PHE A 256 -39.99 30.39 56.74
C PHE A 256 -39.72 31.55 57.72
N ARG A 257 -40.35 31.53 58.90
CA ARG A 257 -40.15 32.52 59.99
C ARG A 257 -39.34 31.94 61.16
N GLY A 258 -38.48 32.76 61.75
CA GLY A 258 -37.59 32.35 62.83
C GLY A 258 -36.43 33.33 63.01
N PRO A 259 -35.51 33.08 63.97
CA PRO A 259 -34.30 33.88 64.13
C PRO A 259 -33.48 33.88 62.82
N PRO A 260 -32.71 34.95 62.53
CA PRO A 260 -32.04 35.15 61.24
C PRO A 260 -31.13 33.97 60.83
N TRP A 261 -30.51 33.30 61.81
CA TRP A 261 -29.71 32.10 61.58
C TRP A 261 -30.54 30.91 61.07
N LYS A 262 -31.74 30.69 61.63
CA LYS A 262 -32.65 29.61 61.21
C LYS A 262 -33.14 29.86 59.78
N GLN A 263 -33.35 31.11 59.39
CA GLN A 263 -33.81 31.47 58.04
C GLN A 263 -32.75 31.18 56.97
N ILE A 264 -31.49 31.53 57.23
CA ILE A 264 -30.37 31.19 56.32
C ILE A 264 -30.27 29.67 56.15
N MET A 265 -30.33 28.92 57.26
CA MET A 265 -30.32 27.46 57.21
C MET A 265 -31.50 26.90 56.40
N THR A 266 -32.71 27.47 56.53
CA THR A 266 -33.87 27.07 55.73
C THR A 266 -33.68 27.36 54.25
N ILE A 267 -33.06 28.49 53.86
CA ILE A 267 -32.77 28.82 52.45
C ILE A 267 -31.78 27.81 51.85
N PHE A 268 -30.67 27.55 52.53
CA PHE A 268 -29.68 26.58 52.07
C PHE A 268 -30.26 25.17 51.99
N TRP A 269 -31.00 24.74 53.02
CA TRP A 269 -31.60 23.42 53.08
C TRP A 269 -32.68 23.21 52.02
N PHE A 270 -33.53 24.22 51.80
CA PHE A 270 -34.55 24.20 50.76
C PHE A 270 -33.93 24.18 49.36
N SER A 271 -32.91 25.00 49.12
CA SER A 271 -32.19 25.01 47.82
C SER A 271 -31.52 23.67 47.55
N PHE A 272 -30.88 23.07 48.57
CA PHE A 272 -30.24 21.77 48.46
C PHE A 272 -31.27 20.63 48.27
N SER A 273 -32.40 20.66 48.97
CA SER A 273 -33.42 19.62 48.89
C SER A 273 -34.17 19.63 47.55
N THR A 274 -34.33 20.79 46.91
CA THR A 274 -34.88 20.90 45.55
C THR A 274 -33.99 20.24 44.49
N MET A 275 -32.67 20.22 44.67
CA MET A 275 -31.71 19.57 43.75
C MET A 275 -31.93 18.05 43.66
N PHE A 276 -32.28 17.42 44.79
CA PHE A 276 -32.48 15.97 44.90
C PHE A 276 -33.96 15.56 44.87
N PHE A 277 -34.85 16.45 44.42
CA PHE A 277 -36.30 16.22 44.41
C PHE A 277 -36.88 15.83 45.79
N SER A 278 -36.21 16.20 46.88
CA SER A 278 -36.64 15.92 48.25
C SER A 278 -37.46 17.09 48.79
N HIS A 279 -38.71 17.21 48.35
CA HIS A 279 -39.57 18.33 48.76
C HIS A 279 -40.15 18.07 50.15
N ARG A 280 -39.61 18.78 51.15
CA ARG A 280 -40.05 18.67 52.55
C ARG A 280 -41.00 19.79 52.98
N GLU A 281 -41.00 20.93 52.27
CA GLU A 281 -41.72 22.14 52.66
C GLU A 281 -42.78 22.50 51.60
N ASN A 282 -44.02 22.71 52.02
CA ASN A 282 -45.11 23.08 51.12
C ASN A 282 -45.04 24.59 50.82
N THR A 283 -44.89 24.97 49.56
CA THR A 283 -44.99 26.37 49.13
C THR A 283 -46.46 26.78 49.06
N VAL A 284 -46.82 27.89 49.73
CA VAL A 284 -48.21 28.35 49.84
C VAL A 284 -48.51 29.44 48.79
N SER A 285 -47.49 30.17 48.33
CA SER A 285 -47.63 31.26 47.35
C SER A 285 -47.80 30.73 45.92
N THR A 286 -48.79 31.24 45.18
CA THR A 286 -48.99 30.92 43.76
C THR A 286 -47.81 31.36 42.89
N LEU A 287 -47.20 32.50 43.19
CA LEU A 287 -45.99 33.00 42.51
C LEU A 287 -44.75 32.20 42.91
N GLY A 288 -44.62 31.81 44.19
CA GLY A 288 -43.55 30.93 44.66
C GLY A 288 -43.59 29.56 43.98
N ARG A 289 -44.80 29.00 43.80
CA ARG A 289 -45.03 27.75 43.09
C ARG A 289 -44.66 27.81 41.61
N LEU A 290 -44.97 28.92 40.92
CA LEU A 290 -44.59 29.12 39.53
C LEU A 290 -43.07 29.18 39.35
N VAL A 291 -42.38 29.95 40.22
CA VAL A 291 -40.91 30.04 40.22
C VAL A 291 -40.29 28.67 40.50
N LEU A 292 -40.86 27.92 41.45
CA LEU A 292 -40.40 26.57 41.78
C LEU A 292 -40.57 25.58 40.61
N ILE A 293 -41.68 25.62 39.88
CA ILE A 293 -41.90 24.74 38.72
C ILE A 293 -40.86 25.02 37.63
N ILE A 294 -40.61 26.29 37.32
CA ILE A 294 -39.56 26.69 36.35
C ILE A 294 -38.19 26.23 36.85
N TRP A 295 -37.93 26.39 38.15
CA TRP A 295 -36.69 25.97 38.76
C TRP A 295 -36.45 24.45 38.69
N LEU A 296 -37.48 23.64 38.98
CA LEU A 296 -37.40 22.18 38.85
C LEU A 296 -37.10 21.74 37.42
N PHE A 297 -37.65 22.46 36.42
CA PHE A 297 -37.31 22.21 35.03
C PHE A 297 -35.84 22.50 34.73
N VAL A 298 -35.29 23.60 35.27
CA VAL A 298 -33.85 23.92 35.15
C VAL A 298 -32.98 22.88 35.84
N VAL A 299 -33.32 22.47 37.08
CA VAL A 299 -32.60 21.42 37.82
C VAL A 299 -32.62 20.09 37.05
N LEU A 300 -33.75 19.74 36.43
CA LEU A 300 -33.86 18.56 35.59
C LEU A 300 -32.89 18.63 34.40
N ILE A 301 -32.82 19.77 33.70
CA ILE A 301 -31.86 19.97 32.60
C ILE A 301 -30.42 19.85 33.09
N ILE A 302 -30.07 20.44 34.24
CA ILE A 302 -28.72 20.36 34.81
C ILE A 302 -28.36 18.91 35.14
N ASN A 303 -29.25 18.16 35.79
CA ASN A 303 -29.03 16.75 36.12
C ASN A 303 -28.90 15.87 34.87
N SER A 304 -29.75 16.10 33.85
CA SER A 304 -29.67 15.38 32.57
C SER A 304 -28.37 15.71 31.82
N SER A 305 -27.94 16.97 31.80
CA SER A 305 -26.70 17.41 31.15
C SER A 305 -25.46 16.87 31.86
N TYR A 306 -25.45 16.88 33.19
CA TYR A 306 -24.39 16.27 34.00
C TYR A 306 -24.27 14.78 33.69
N THR A 307 -25.39 14.06 33.71
CA THR A 307 -25.42 12.62 33.44
C THR A 307 -24.93 12.31 32.03
N ALA A 308 -25.41 13.06 31.01
CA ALA A 308 -24.97 12.90 29.63
C ALA A 308 -23.48 13.19 29.43
N SER A 309 -22.94 14.20 30.12
CA SER A 309 -21.52 14.55 30.03
C SER A 309 -20.65 13.52 30.74
N LEU A 310 -21.08 13.05 31.92
CA LEU A 310 -20.39 11.98 32.66
C LEU A 310 -20.38 10.67 31.87
N THR A 311 -21.50 10.27 31.27
CA THR A 311 -21.55 9.06 30.44
C THR A 311 -20.67 9.20 29.21
N SER A 312 -20.67 10.34 28.53
CA SER A 312 -19.77 10.60 27.40
C SER A 312 -18.29 10.50 27.79
N ILE A 313 -17.91 11.00 28.97
CA ILE A 313 -16.52 10.92 29.46
C ILE A 313 -16.15 9.47 29.80
N LEU A 314 -17.10 8.69 30.35
CA LEU A 314 -16.86 7.29 30.72
C LEU A 314 -16.87 6.33 29.54
N THR A 315 -17.60 6.64 28.46
CA THR A 315 -17.62 5.82 27.24
C THR A 315 -16.41 6.07 26.35
N VAL A 316 -15.84 7.27 26.38
CA VAL A 316 -14.61 7.58 25.63
C VAL A 316 -13.39 7.12 26.44
N GLN A 317 -12.89 5.93 26.13
CA GLN A 317 -11.55 5.52 26.58
C GLN A 317 -10.50 6.30 25.80
N GLU A 318 -10.05 7.44 26.33
CA GLU A 318 -8.93 8.17 25.76
C GLU A 318 -7.61 7.41 26.03
N LEU A 319 -7.12 6.71 25.02
CA LEU A 319 -5.73 6.23 25.00
C LEU A 319 -4.84 7.37 24.52
N THR A 320 -4.10 7.98 25.42
CA THR A 320 -3.15 9.04 25.06
C THR A 320 -1.80 8.42 24.69
N SER A 321 -1.21 8.90 23.59
CA SER A 321 0.13 8.55 23.14
C SER A 321 0.98 9.83 23.06
N ARG A 322 2.28 9.72 23.36
CA ARG A 322 3.20 10.87 23.28
C ARG A 322 3.40 11.35 21.84
N ILE A 323 3.40 10.42 20.91
CA ILE A 323 3.51 10.64 19.47
C ILE A 323 2.11 10.41 18.89
N GLU A 324 1.61 11.40 18.16
CA GLU A 324 0.28 11.35 17.52
C GLU A 324 0.36 10.96 16.04
N GLY A 325 1.55 10.99 15.46
CA GLY A 325 1.79 10.64 14.06
C GLY A 325 3.21 11.00 13.60
N ILE A 326 3.44 10.88 12.29
CA ILE A 326 4.77 11.09 11.69
C ILE A 326 5.26 12.53 11.82
N ASP A 327 4.39 13.53 11.72
CA ASP A 327 4.78 14.94 11.82
C ASP A 327 5.26 15.29 13.23
N SER A 328 4.58 14.74 14.26
CA SER A 328 5.02 14.85 15.65
C SER A 328 6.34 14.13 15.89
N LEU A 329 6.56 13.01 15.20
CA LEU A 329 7.79 12.24 15.30
C LEU A 329 8.97 12.96 14.63
N ALA A 330 8.75 13.55 13.46
CA ALA A 330 9.75 14.28 12.69
C ALA A 330 10.19 15.57 13.41
N SER A 331 9.23 16.30 14.00
CA SER A 331 9.50 17.51 14.79
C SER A 331 10.11 17.22 16.18
N SER A 332 9.90 16.02 16.73
CA SER A 332 10.57 15.60 17.97
C SER A 332 12.05 15.30 17.76
N ASN A 333 12.84 15.28 18.85
CA ASN A 333 14.23 14.78 18.85
C ASN A 333 14.34 13.37 19.48
N GLU A 334 13.22 12.64 19.57
CA GLU A 334 13.21 11.34 20.24
C GLU A 334 13.74 10.21 19.34
N PRO A 335 14.29 9.12 19.92
CA PRO A 335 14.74 7.94 19.16
C PRO A 335 13.57 7.18 18.51
N ILE A 336 13.81 6.69 17.29
CA ILE A 336 12.83 6.01 16.44
C ILE A 336 13.32 4.60 16.13
N GLY A 337 12.49 3.60 16.40
CA GLY A 337 12.76 2.22 16.02
C GLY A 337 12.42 1.93 14.57
N ILE A 338 13.30 1.21 13.87
CA ILE A 338 13.08 0.73 12.50
C ILE A 338 13.47 -0.75 12.39
N GLN A 339 12.82 -1.48 11.49
CA GLN A 339 13.18 -2.88 11.24
C GLN A 339 14.53 -2.98 10.54
N ASP A 340 15.33 -3.98 10.92
CA ASP A 340 16.53 -4.37 10.18
C ASP A 340 16.18 -4.78 8.74
N GLY A 341 16.92 -4.23 7.76
CA GLY A 341 16.72 -4.47 6.33
C GLY A 341 15.53 -3.74 5.68
N SER A 342 14.74 -2.96 6.43
CA SER A 342 13.58 -2.24 5.90
C SER A 342 13.95 -0.99 5.10
N PHE A 343 13.12 -0.67 4.09
CA PHE A 343 13.24 0.57 3.33
C PHE A 343 12.86 1.81 4.14
N ALA A 344 12.22 1.64 5.31
CA ALA A 344 11.85 2.72 6.22
C ALA A 344 13.07 3.61 6.56
N ARG A 345 14.26 3.02 6.71
CA ARG A 345 15.50 3.76 7.01
C ARG A 345 15.76 4.86 5.98
N ASN A 346 15.79 4.51 4.69
CA ASN A 346 16.08 5.46 3.63
C ASN A 346 14.96 6.48 3.50
N TYR A 347 13.70 6.06 3.66
CA TYR A 347 12.56 6.99 3.64
C TYR A 347 12.64 8.05 4.75
N LEU A 348 12.94 7.65 5.99
CA LEU A 348 13.05 8.59 7.11
C LEU A 348 14.22 9.59 6.93
N ILE A 349 15.34 9.13 6.37
CA ILE A 349 16.53 9.98 6.15
C ILE A 349 16.35 10.90 4.94
N GLU A 350 16.00 10.33 3.78
CA GLU A 350 16.01 11.04 2.49
C GLU A 350 14.77 11.93 2.30
N GLU A 351 13.59 11.45 2.72
CA GLU A 351 12.31 12.16 2.48
C GLU A 351 11.89 13.03 3.66
N LEU A 352 12.11 12.56 4.90
CA LEU A 352 11.72 13.29 6.12
C LEU A 352 12.87 14.03 6.80
N ASN A 353 14.10 13.93 6.27
CA ASN A 353 15.30 14.59 6.79
C ASN A 353 15.56 14.32 8.28
N ILE A 354 15.25 13.10 8.74
CA ILE A 354 15.50 12.67 10.11
C ILE A 354 16.96 12.27 10.26
N ALA A 355 17.62 12.81 11.29
CA ALA A 355 19.01 12.48 11.60
C ALA A 355 19.18 10.98 11.87
N GLU A 356 20.17 10.37 11.20
CA GLU A 356 20.47 8.94 11.33
C GLU A 356 20.76 8.53 12.78
N SER A 357 21.35 9.42 13.59
CA SER A 357 21.64 9.18 15.01
C SER A 357 20.41 8.91 15.87
N ARG A 358 19.20 9.23 15.38
CA ARG A 358 17.94 8.95 16.07
C ARG A 358 17.38 7.57 15.75
N LEU A 359 17.89 6.90 14.72
CA LEU A 359 17.35 5.63 14.25
C LEU A 359 17.97 4.46 15.01
N VAL A 360 17.11 3.63 15.59
CA VAL A 360 17.48 2.42 16.32
C VAL A 360 17.03 1.22 15.50
N ILE A 361 17.99 0.39 15.07
CA ILE A 361 17.70 -0.82 14.29
C ILE A 361 17.24 -1.92 15.23
N LEU A 362 16.07 -2.48 14.94
CA LEU A 362 15.41 -3.53 15.72
C LEU A 362 15.30 -4.79 14.86
N LYS A 363 15.78 -5.92 15.38
CA LYS A 363 15.90 -7.19 14.63
C LYS A 363 14.73 -8.12 14.85
N THR A 364 14.16 -8.11 16.05
CA THR A 364 13.16 -9.09 16.49
C THR A 364 11.89 -8.42 17.00
N GLN A 365 10.79 -9.18 16.99
CA GLN A 365 9.51 -8.72 17.52
C GLN A 365 9.58 -8.45 19.04
N GLN A 366 10.41 -9.20 19.77
CA GLN A 366 10.64 -8.95 21.20
C GLN A 366 11.32 -7.60 21.42
N GLU A 367 12.30 -7.24 20.58
CA GLU A 367 12.96 -5.93 20.62
C GLU A 367 11.99 -4.77 20.37
N TYR A 368 10.94 -4.98 19.56
CA TYR A 368 9.90 -3.95 19.35
C TYR A 368 9.19 -3.65 20.67
N SER A 369 8.68 -4.68 21.32
CA SER A 369 7.94 -4.54 22.58
C SER A 369 8.83 -3.97 23.69
N SER A 370 10.04 -4.52 23.88
CA SER A 370 10.94 -4.07 24.94
C SER A 370 11.41 -2.63 24.74
N SER A 371 11.72 -2.23 23.51
CA SER A 371 12.17 -0.86 23.20
C SER A 371 11.06 0.17 23.38
N LEU A 372 9.82 -0.16 22.97
CA LEU A 372 8.65 0.70 23.19
C LEU A 372 8.28 0.82 24.67
N GLN A 373 8.43 -0.26 25.45
CA GLN A 373 8.14 -0.26 26.89
C GLN A 373 9.19 0.50 27.71
N LEU A 374 10.47 0.39 27.35
CA LEU A 374 11.55 1.17 27.98
C LEU A 374 11.33 2.68 27.74
N GLY A 375 10.90 3.03 26.53
CA GLY A 375 10.69 4.41 26.10
C GLY A 375 11.98 5.20 25.95
N PRO A 376 11.91 6.42 25.41
CA PRO A 376 13.09 7.21 25.01
C PRO A 376 14.00 7.58 26.18
N ASN A 377 13.44 7.76 27.38
CA ASN A 377 14.17 8.19 28.56
C ASN A 377 15.04 7.08 29.21
N ARG A 378 14.79 5.79 28.89
CA ARG A 378 15.49 4.65 29.48
C ARG A 378 16.29 3.85 28.44
N GLY A 379 16.67 4.50 27.34
CA GLY A 379 17.42 3.88 26.24
C GLY A 379 16.58 3.05 25.28
N GLY A 380 15.25 3.17 25.33
CA GLY A 380 14.32 2.63 24.33
C GLY A 380 13.98 3.65 23.25
N VAL A 381 12.86 3.40 22.55
CA VAL A 381 12.37 4.25 21.45
C VAL A 381 11.04 4.90 21.80
N ALA A 382 10.77 6.07 21.22
CA ALA A 382 9.49 6.75 21.38
C ALA A 382 8.38 6.13 20.53
N ALA A 383 8.73 5.75 19.31
CA ALA A 383 7.85 5.11 18.37
C ALA A 383 8.65 4.19 17.44
N ILE A 384 7.96 3.24 16.80
CA ILE A 384 8.50 2.39 15.74
C ILE A 384 7.82 2.79 14.43
N VAL A 385 8.60 2.93 13.37
CA VAL A 385 8.09 3.13 12.01
C VAL A 385 8.39 1.88 11.20
N ASP A 386 7.34 1.19 10.77
CA ASP A 386 7.46 -0.04 10.01
C ASP A 386 6.25 -0.25 9.10
N GLU A 387 6.30 -1.29 8.26
CA GLU A 387 5.24 -1.63 7.33
C GLU A 387 3.99 -2.16 8.04
N LEU A 388 2.82 -1.73 7.58
CA LEU A 388 1.51 -2.05 8.16
C LEU A 388 1.29 -3.55 8.40
N PRO A 389 1.58 -4.49 7.46
CA PRO A 389 1.34 -5.91 7.70
C PRO A 389 2.15 -6.49 8.86
N TYR A 390 3.38 -5.99 9.09
CA TYR A 390 4.21 -6.40 10.22
C TYR A 390 3.69 -5.82 11.54
N ILE A 391 3.23 -4.58 11.51
CA ILE A 391 2.64 -3.93 12.67
C ILE A 391 1.32 -4.58 13.07
N GLU A 392 0.46 -4.94 12.13
CA GLU A 392 -0.79 -5.66 12.44
C GLU A 392 -0.51 -7.00 13.12
N LEU A 393 0.49 -7.75 12.62
CA LEU A 393 0.91 -9.02 13.25
C LEU A 393 1.55 -8.81 14.62
N PHE A 394 2.30 -7.72 14.79
CA PHE A 394 2.87 -7.33 16.08
C PHE A 394 1.78 -6.99 17.09
N LEU A 395 0.81 -6.16 16.68
CA LEU A 395 -0.29 -5.72 17.53
C LEU A 395 -1.22 -6.87 17.91
N SER A 396 -1.49 -7.81 16.99
CA SER A 396 -2.29 -9.01 17.28
C SER A 396 -1.65 -9.91 18.34
N ALA A 397 -0.33 -9.91 18.44
CA ALA A 397 0.41 -10.68 19.44
C ALA A 397 0.61 -9.94 20.77
N SER A 398 0.41 -8.62 20.80
CA SER A 398 0.67 -7.77 21.97
C SER A 398 -0.61 -7.41 22.74
N THR A 399 -0.56 -7.35 24.07
CA THR A 399 -1.72 -7.03 24.91
C THR A 399 -1.94 -5.52 25.01
N CYS A 400 -2.76 -4.93 24.14
CA CYS A 400 -3.30 -3.54 24.15
C CYS A 400 -2.37 -2.36 24.56
N ALA A 401 -1.06 -2.58 24.65
CA ALA A 401 -0.09 -1.62 25.18
C ALA A 401 0.40 -0.64 24.11
N PHE A 402 0.11 -0.93 22.84
CA PHE A 402 0.59 -0.17 21.69
C PHE A 402 -0.58 0.09 20.75
N LYS A 403 -0.54 1.22 20.04
CA LYS A 403 -1.48 1.54 18.96
C LYS A 403 -0.76 2.12 17.75
N ILE A 404 -1.39 1.99 16.59
CA ILE A 404 -1.02 2.77 15.41
C ILE A 404 -1.43 4.22 15.64
N VAL A 405 -0.53 5.16 15.41
CA VAL A 405 -0.76 6.60 15.58
C VAL A 405 -0.59 7.33 14.25
N GLY A 406 -1.46 8.31 14.03
CA GLY A 406 -1.46 9.17 12.86
C GLY A 406 -2.02 8.53 11.61
N SER A 407 -2.00 9.29 10.52
CA SER A 407 -2.31 8.79 9.19
C SER A 407 -1.16 7.94 8.64
N ARG A 408 -1.49 7.01 7.75
CA ARG A 408 -0.49 6.25 6.99
C ARG A 408 0.39 7.22 6.22
N VAL A 409 1.70 7.09 6.41
CA VAL A 409 2.69 8.06 5.92
C VAL A 409 2.95 7.86 4.44
N HIS A 410 3.00 6.60 4.00
CA HIS A 410 3.31 6.26 2.62
C HIS A 410 2.55 5.00 2.20
N LYS A 411 1.49 5.14 1.41
CA LYS A 411 0.77 4.00 0.85
C LYS A 411 1.61 3.35 -0.23
N LYS A 412 1.97 2.09 -0.03
CA LYS A 412 2.73 1.25 -0.94
C LYS A 412 2.04 -0.10 -1.08
N TRP A 413 2.67 -0.98 -1.83
CA TRP A 413 2.13 -2.29 -2.07
C TRP A 413 3.26 -3.29 -2.21
N MET A 414 2.96 -4.53 -1.90
CA MET A 414 3.85 -5.66 -2.10
C MET A 414 3.55 -6.26 -3.47
N GLY A 415 4.61 -6.66 -4.17
CA GLY A 415 4.52 -7.25 -5.49
C GLY A 415 5.65 -8.24 -5.71
N ILE A 416 5.46 -9.12 -6.70
CA ILE A 416 6.51 -10.04 -7.13
C ILE A 416 7.45 -9.26 -8.05
N CYS A 417 8.74 -9.32 -7.75
CA CYS A 417 9.80 -8.66 -8.51
C CYS A 417 10.27 -9.57 -9.63
N VAL A 418 10.40 -9.05 -10.85
CA VAL A 418 10.85 -9.80 -12.04
C VAL A 418 11.88 -8.99 -12.82
N SER A 419 12.79 -9.68 -13.53
CA SER A 419 13.77 -9.00 -14.38
C SER A 419 13.06 -8.20 -15.49
N LYS A 420 13.66 -7.07 -15.87
CA LYS A 420 13.06 -6.13 -16.83
C LYS A 420 12.87 -6.79 -18.19
N GLY A 421 11.66 -6.63 -18.76
CA GLY A 421 11.33 -7.19 -20.07
C GLY A 421 10.64 -8.55 -20.06
N LEU A 422 10.52 -9.22 -18.89
CA LEU A 422 9.60 -10.35 -18.74
C LEU A 422 8.12 -9.91 -18.75
N SER A 423 7.85 -8.65 -18.38
CA SER A 423 6.48 -8.10 -18.27
C SER A 423 5.92 -7.61 -19.61
N SER A 424 6.77 -7.29 -20.59
CA SER A 424 6.37 -6.65 -21.86
C SER A 424 6.05 -7.64 -22.99
N SER A 425 6.11 -8.95 -22.74
CA SER A 425 5.92 -10.00 -23.74
C SER A 425 4.59 -10.75 -23.63
N SER A 426 3.63 -10.26 -22.83
CA SER A 426 2.29 -10.84 -22.68
C SER A 426 1.25 -10.14 -23.53
#